data_AF-A0A518GB58-F1
#
_entry.id   AF-A0A518GB58-F1
#
_cell.length_a   1.000
_cell.length_b   1.000
_cell.length_c   1.000
_cell.angle_alpha   90.00
_cell.angle_beta   90.00
_cell.angle_gamma   90.00
#
_symmetry.space_group_name_H-M   'P 1'
#
loop_
_entity.id
_entity.type
_entity.pdbx_description
1 polymer ?
#
loop_
_entity_poly.entity_id
_entity_poly.type
_entity_poly.pdbx_seq_one_letter_code
_entity_poly.pdbx_strand_id
1 'polypeptide(L)'
;MNSINILSPGLQRIAPPLCDTLSSITMLSAPMRVQDLPPPSRFMFWCTAPFLLATILLLPLLARPPEPTGWVILGAFVLLCLFVLIGLWNAERFWWCWRAVGGIVAGGYLAYLISMIAEGQWFGDGRRSSSTALNALMGLIVFGYPGIMWAVFGRFTWKPEPEYDDYTDESTDIDEMEAGAGG
;
A
#
# COMPACT_ATOMS: atom_id res chain seq x y z
N MET A 1 -67.20 -40.12 -0.56
CA MET A 1 -66.25 -39.35 0.25
C MET A 1 -65.09 -40.25 0.59
N ASN A 2 -63.93 -40.03 -0.03
CA ASN A 2 -62.63 -40.51 0.43
C ASN A 2 -61.56 -39.79 -0.38
N SER A 3 -60.97 -38.77 0.24
CA SER A 3 -59.89 -37.96 -0.30
C SER A 3 -58.57 -38.72 -0.13
N ILE A 4 -57.89 -38.98 -1.25
CA ILE A 4 -56.58 -39.63 -1.27
C ILE A 4 -55.53 -38.53 -1.08
N ASN A 5 -54.90 -38.51 0.10
CA ASN A 5 -53.69 -37.73 0.37
C ASN A 5 -52.49 -38.43 -0.29
N ILE A 6 -52.03 -37.90 -1.42
CA ILE A 6 -50.74 -38.26 -2.03
C ILE A 6 -49.75 -37.15 -1.68
N LEU A 7 -49.03 -37.30 -0.57
CA LEU A 7 -47.87 -36.48 -0.25
C LEU A 7 -46.62 -37.35 -0.38
N SER A 8 -45.79 -36.98 -1.36
CA SER A 8 -44.52 -37.59 -1.72
C SER A 8 -43.46 -37.39 -0.62
N PRO A 9 -42.71 -38.43 -0.20
CA PRO A 9 -41.66 -38.35 0.82
C PRO A 9 -40.28 -37.94 0.26
N GLY A 10 -40.23 -37.23 -0.88
CA GLY A 10 -39.01 -37.05 -1.66
C GLY A 10 -38.22 -35.73 -1.50
N LEU A 11 -38.63 -34.79 -0.64
CA LEU A 11 -38.11 -33.41 -0.66
C LEU A 11 -37.46 -32.93 0.65
N GLN A 12 -36.73 -33.80 1.36
CA GLN A 12 -36.13 -33.44 2.65
C GLN A 12 -34.61 -33.59 2.74
N ARG A 13 -33.89 -33.62 1.61
CA ARG A 13 -32.47 -34.00 1.65
C ARG A 13 -31.50 -33.23 0.76
N ILE A 14 -31.68 -31.93 0.54
CA ILE A 14 -30.61 -31.08 -0.02
C ILE A 14 -30.69 -29.66 0.54
N ALA A 15 -30.21 -29.46 1.76
CA ALA A 15 -29.79 -28.14 2.22
C ALA A 15 -28.47 -28.35 2.99
N PRO A 16 -27.31 -27.95 2.44
CA PRO A 16 -26.08 -27.92 3.22
C PRO A 16 -26.22 -26.90 4.36
N PRO A 17 -25.58 -27.13 5.53
CA PRO A 17 -25.60 -26.18 6.63
C PRO A 17 -24.90 -24.88 6.22
N LEU A 18 -25.67 -23.81 6.03
CA LEU A 18 -25.19 -22.46 5.72
C LEU A 18 -24.35 -21.81 6.85
N CYS A 19 -24.19 -22.48 8.00
CA CYS A 19 -23.45 -21.94 9.15
C CYS A 19 -21.93 -22.01 8.99
N ASP A 20 -21.38 -22.95 8.21
CA ASP A 20 -19.93 -23.18 8.17
C ASP A 20 -19.21 -22.35 7.08
N THR A 21 -19.95 -21.73 6.16
CA THR A 21 -19.37 -20.87 5.12
C THR A 21 -19.10 -19.43 5.57
N LEU A 22 -19.71 -18.98 6.67
CA LEU A 22 -19.52 -17.60 7.16
C LEU A 22 -18.26 -17.45 8.03
N SER A 23 -17.81 -18.52 8.69
CA SER A 23 -16.54 -18.53 9.45
C SER A 23 -15.32 -18.43 8.52
N SER A 24 -15.35 -19.08 7.35
CA SER A 24 -14.27 -18.96 6.36
C SER A 24 -14.15 -17.57 5.72
N ILE A 25 -15.27 -16.84 5.56
CA ILE A 25 -15.25 -15.48 5.00
C ILE A 25 -14.70 -14.48 6.02
N THR A 26 -14.88 -14.74 7.32
CA THR A 26 -14.40 -13.84 8.39
C THR A 26 -12.90 -13.97 8.65
N MET A 27 -12.28 -15.09 8.26
CA MET A 27 -10.81 -15.27 8.29
C MET A 27 -10.07 -14.49 7.18
N LEU A 28 -10.79 -13.99 6.17
CA LEU A 28 -10.19 -13.23 5.05
C LEU A 28 -10.20 -11.71 5.26
N SER A 29 -10.19 -11.24 6.52
CA SER A 29 -9.99 -9.82 6.85
C SER A 29 -8.79 -9.59 7.77
N ALA A 30 -7.86 -10.54 7.83
CA ALA A 30 -6.59 -10.31 8.50
C ALA A 30 -5.89 -9.13 7.78
N PRO A 31 -5.52 -8.05 8.50
CA PRO A 31 -4.76 -6.97 7.91
C PRO A 31 -3.42 -7.54 7.45
N MET A 32 -3.22 -7.59 6.13
CA MET A 32 -2.00 -8.05 5.48
C MET A 32 -0.81 -7.31 6.12
N ARG A 33 0.04 -8.03 6.87
CA ARG A 33 1.22 -7.44 7.48
C ARG A 33 2.17 -7.01 6.37
N VAL A 34 2.85 -5.88 6.55
CA VAL A 34 3.91 -5.44 5.61
C VAL A 34 5.03 -6.48 5.51
N GLN A 35 5.19 -7.33 6.54
CA GLN A 35 6.13 -8.45 6.58
C GLN A 35 5.70 -9.67 5.75
N ASP A 36 4.40 -9.80 5.43
CA ASP A 36 3.87 -10.89 4.60
C ASP A 36 3.86 -10.53 3.10
N LEU A 37 4.21 -9.29 2.74
CA LEU A 37 4.41 -9.00 1.33
C LEU A 37 5.59 -9.83 0.85
N PRO A 38 5.42 -10.64 -0.21
CA PRO A 38 6.54 -11.36 -0.78
C PRO A 38 7.65 -10.35 -1.04
N PRO A 39 8.92 -10.66 -0.68
CA PRO A 39 10.02 -9.75 -0.83
C PRO A 39 9.94 -9.14 -2.23
N PRO A 40 10.03 -7.80 -2.37
CA PRO A 40 9.76 -7.12 -3.62
C PRO A 40 10.46 -7.89 -4.73
N SER A 41 9.64 -8.48 -5.61
CA SER A 41 10.16 -9.51 -6.50
C SER A 41 11.38 -8.94 -7.19
N ARG A 42 12.52 -9.65 -7.14
CA ARG A 42 13.77 -9.16 -7.76
C ARG A 42 13.54 -8.70 -9.19
N PHE A 43 12.55 -9.31 -9.85
CA PHE A 43 11.97 -8.88 -11.12
C PHE A 43 11.56 -7.40 -11.19
N MET A 44 10.76 -6.87 -10.25
CA MET A 44 10.36 -5.46 -10.23
C MET A 44 11.57 -4.52 -10.20
N PHE A 45 12.59 -4.85 -9.38
CA PHE A 45 13.83 -4.08 -9.35
C PHE A 45 14.53 -4.10 -10.72
N TRP A 46 14.75 -5.28 -11.30
CA TRP A 46 15.44 -5.40 -12.59
C TRP A 46 14.69 -4.74 -13.74
N CYS A 47 13.36 -4.70 -13.70
CA CYS A 47 12.56 -4.00 -14.70
C CYS A 47 12.61 -2.48 -14.51
N THR A 48 12.53 -1.95 -13.28
CA THR A 48 12.40 -0.51 -13.03
C THR A 48 13.74 0.23 -12.92
N ALA A 49 14.78 -0.42 -12.39
CA ALA A 49 16.10 0.14 -12.20
C ALA A 49 16.73 0.75 -13.48
N PRO A 50 16.71 0.10 -14.66
CA PRO A 50 17.32 0.68 -15.87
C PRO A 50 16.60 1.96 -16.31
N PHE A 51 15.27 2.04 -16.16
CA PHE A 51 14.52 3.26 -16.49
C PHE A 51 14.81 4.39 -15.51
N LEU A 52 14.91 4.10 -14.21
CA LEU A 52 15.28 5.10 -13.21
C LEU A 52 16.71 5.62 -13.44
N LEU A 53 17.66 4.72 -13.71
CA LEU A 53 19.04 5.10 -14.03
C LEU A 53 19.12 5.94 -15.30
N ALA A 54 18.44 5.52 -16.37
CA ALA A 54 18.36 6.31 -17.60
C ALA A 54 17.74 7.69 -17.33
N THR A 55 16.69 7.78 -16.50
CA THR A 55 16.05 9.05 -16.13
C THR A 55 17.00 9.95 -15.35
N ILE A 56 17.71 9.41 -14.36
CA ILE A 56 18.68 10.15 -13.55
C ILE A 56 19.81 10.73 -14.42
N LEU A 57 20.28 9.99 -15.42
CA LEU A 57 21.39 10.40 -16.28
C LEU A 57 20.96 11.29 -17.45
N LEU A 58 19.86 10.95 -18.12
CA LEU A 58 19.42 11.63 -19.34
C LEU A 58 18.62 12.90 -19.06
N LEU A 59 17.77 12.89 -18.02
CA LEU A 59 16.86 14.01 -17.77
C LEU A 59 17.61 15.33 -17.51
N PRO A 60 18.69 15.39 -16.69
CA PRO A 60 19.45 16.62 -16.49
C PRO A 60 20.17 17.13 -17.74
N LEU A 61 20.50 16.22 -18.66
CA LEU A 61 21.17 16.56 -19.90
C LEU A 61 20.20 17.15 -20.94
N LEU A 62 18.95 16.67 -20.93
CA LEU A 62 17.91 17.02 -21.89
C LEU A 62 17.03 18.19 -21.45
N ALA A 63 16.60 18.21 -20.18
CA ALA A 63 15.84 19.31 -19.62
C ALA A 63 16.80 20.47 -19.36
N ARG A 64 16.85 21.44 -20.26
CA ARG A 64 17.57 22.70 -20.06
C ARG A 64 16.56 23.78 -19.64
N PRO A 65 16.09 23.78 -18.38
CA PRO A 65 15.09 24.75 -17.97
C PRO A 65 15.66 26.17 -18.04
N PRO A 66 14.90 27.13 -18.60
CA PRO A 66 15.33 28.53 -18.66
C PRO A 66 15.26 29.23 -17.30
N GLU A 67 14.42 28.71 -16.39
CA GLU A 67 14.14 29.32 -15.09
C GLU A 67 14.80 28.55 -13.93
N PRO A 68 15.21 29.25 -12.85
CA PRO A 68 15.81 28.60 -11.68
C PRO A 68 14.85 27.62 -11.00
N THR A 69 13.55 27.92 -10.99
CA THR A 69 12.51 27.02 -10.46
C THR A 69 12.50 25.67 -11.18
N GLY A 70 12.74 25.68 -12.49
CA GLY A 70 12.84 24.44 -13.28
C GLY A 70 14.03 23.57 -12.86
N TRP A 71 15.17 24.16 -12.50
CA TRP A 71 16.32 23.41 -11.96
C TRP A 71 16.02 22.80 -10.58
N VAL A 72 15.28 23.51 -9.73
CA VAL A 72 14.86 22.99 -8.42
C VAL A 72 13.93 21.79 -8.59
N ILE A 73 12.92 21.89 -9.47
CA ILE A 73 11.99 20.80 -9.77
C ILE A 73 12.74 19.59 -10.35
N LEU A 74 13.65 19.85 -11.30
CA LEU A 74 14.49 18.82 -11.92
C LEU A 74 15.35 18.09 -10.88
N GLY A 75 16.02 18.83 -10.00
CA GLY A 75 16.83 18.29 -8.92
C GLY A 75 16.00 17.45 -7.94
N ALA A 76 14.82 17.94 -7.54
CA ALA A 76 13.90 17.20 -6.68
C ALA A 76 13.42 15.89 -7.34
N PHE A 77 13.16 15.91 -8.64
CA PHE A 77 12.74 14.73 -9.39
C PHE A 77 13.86 13.69 -9.53
N VAL A 78 15.09 14.12 -9.81
CA VAL A 78 16.27 13.24 -9.83
C VAL A 78 16.51 12.62 -8.46
N LEU A 79 16.42 13.42 -7.40
CA LEU A 79 16.56 12.96 -6.02
C LEU A 79 15.48 11.93 -5.66
N LEU A 80 14.23 12.16 -6.09
CA LEU A 80 13.13 11.21 -5.94
C LEU A 80 13.45 9.88 -6.64
N CYS A 81 13.94 9.92 -7.88
CA CYS A 81 14.34 8.71 -8.62
C CYS A 81 15.46 7.94 -7.90
N LEU A 82 16.44 8.65 -7.33
CA LEU A 82 17.52 8.05 -6.56
C LEU A 82 17.01 7.35 -5.29
N PHE A 83 16.12 7.99 -4.53
CA PHE A 83 15.56 7.36 -3.34
C PHE A 83 14.68 6.14 -3.66
N VAL A 84 13.91 6.19 -4.75
CA VAL A 84 13.15 5.02 -5.22
C VAL A 84 14.11 3.89 -5.60
N LEU A 85 15.18 4.19 -6.33
CA LEU A 85 16.17 3.19 -6.75
C LEU A 85 16.86 2.53 -5.54
N ILE A 86 17.30 3.32 -4.56
CA ILE A 86 17.93 2.83 -3.33
C ILE A 86 16.93 2.03 -2.47
N GLY A 87 15.69 2.51 -2.36
CA GLY A 87 14.62 1.83 -1.63
C GLY A 87 14.25 0.48 -2.25
N LEU A 88 14.29 0.36 -3.58
CA LEU A 88 14.05 -0.90 -4.28
C LEU A 88 15.22 -1.89 -4.17
N TRP A 89 16.46 -1.40 -4.03
CA TRP A 89 17.64 -2.27 -3.88
C TRP A 89 17.61 -3.07 -2.57
N ASN A 90 17.30 -2.41 -1.46
CA ASN A 90 17.15 -3.06 -0.15
C ASN A 90 16.17 -2.27 0.73
N ALA A 91 14.90 -2.66 0.67
CA ALA A 91 13.82 -1.97 1.36
C ALA A 91 13.94 -2.02 2.89
N GLU A 92 14.47 -3.10 3.44
CA GLU A 92 14.66 -3.26 4.90
C GLU A 92 15.74 -2.32 5.42
N ARG A 93 16.90 -2.29 4.75
CA ARG A 93 18.04 -1.44 5.16
C ARG A 93 17.77 0.04 4.94
N PHE A 94 17.09 0.37 3.84
CA PHE A 94 16.85 1.75 3.40
C PHE A 94 15.38 2.16 3.53
N TRP A 95 14.70 1.69 4.57
CA TRP A 95 13.29 2.00 4.84
C TRP A 95 13.00 3.52 4.91
N TRP A 96 13.99 4.31 5.34
CA TRP A 96 13.90 5.77 5.38
C TRP A 96 13.82 6.43 3.99
N CYS A 97 14.31 5.79 2.93
CA CYS A 97 14.21 6.31 1.56
C CYS A 97 12.75 6.43 1.13
N TRP A 98 11.89 5.48 1.51
CA TRP A 98 10.46 5.56 1.22
C TRP A 98 9.76 6.72 1.95
N ARG A 99 10.25 7.07 3.15
CA ARG A 99 9.80 8.27 3.88
C ARG A 99 10.23 9.55 3.15
N ALA A 100 11.46 9.58 2.65
CA ALA A 100 11.97 10.70 1.85
C ALA A 100 11.16 10.88 0.55
N VAL A 101 10.84 9.79 -0.17
CA VAL A 101 9.98 9.84 -1.36
C VAL A 101 8.61 10.43 -1.03
N GLY A 102 7.95 9.93 0.02
CA GLY A 102 6.67 10.48 0.47
C GLY A 102 6.75 11.96 0.83
N GLY A 103 7.82 12.37 1.52
CA GLY A 103 8.09 13.76 1.86
C GLY A 103 8.31 14.66 0.64
N ILE A 104 9.06 14.20 -0.37
CA ILE A 104 9.30 14.96 -1.61
C ILE A 104 7.99 15.14 -2.38
N VAL A 105 7.19 14.07 -2.55
CA VAL A 105 5.91 14.15 -3.27
C VAL A 105 4.96 15.11 -2.56
N ALA A 106 4.81 14.97 -1.24
CA ALA A 106 3.96 15.85 -0.46
C ALA A 106 4.44 17.31 -0.47
N GLY A 107 5.74 17.53 -0.30
CA GLY A 107 6.37 18.84 -0.38
C GLY A 107 6.17 19.48 -1.75
N GLY A 108 6.27 18.72 -2.83
CA GLY A 108 6.02 19.17 -4.19
C GLY A 108 4.57 19.64 -4.40
N TYR A 109 3.59 18.85 -3.96
CA TYR A 109 2.18 19.25 -4.04
C TYR A 109 1.84 20.44 -3.13
N LEU A 110 2.47 20.53 -1.95
CA LEU A 110 2.29 21.67 -1.05
C LEU A 110 2.87 22.94 -1.65
N ALA A 111 4.08 22.89 -2.20
CA ALA A 111 4.70 24.02 -2.90
C ALA A 111 3.86 24.46 -4.10
N TYR A 112 3.34 23.50 -4.88
CA TYR A 112 2.45 23.77 -6.01
C TYR A 112 1.15 24.47 -5.56
N LEU A 113 0.52 23.99 -4.48
CA LEU A 113 -0.67 24.61 -3.90
C LEU A 113 -0.38 26.05 -3.44
N ILE A 114 0.74 26.29 -2.76
CA ILE A 114 1.15 27.63 -2.31
C ILE A 114 1.36 28.56 -3.52
N SER A 115 2.00 28.08 -4.60
CA SER A 115 2.19 28.87 -5.83
C SER A 115 0.84 29.29 -6.42
N MET A 116 -0.10 28.34 -6.55
CA MET A 116 -1.44 28.64 -7.10
C MET A 116 -2.24 29.61 -6.25
N ILE A 117 -2.13 29.53 -4.92
CA ILE A 117 -2.77 30.47 -4.00
C ILE A 117 -2.15 31.86 -4.12
N ALA A 118 -0.81 31.94 -4.21
CA ALA A 118 -0.09 33.20 -4.35
C ALA A 118 -0.41 33.90 -5.68
N GLU A 119 -0.64 33.13 -6.76
CA GLU A 119 -1.06 33.62 -8.07
C GLU A 119 -2.57 33.93 -8.15
N GLY A 120 -3.35 33.59 -7.12
CA GLY A 120 -4.80 33.80 -7.10
C GLY A 120 -5.60 32.88 -8.04
N GLN A 121 -5.01 31.79 -8.53
CA GLN A 121 -5.61 30.87 -9.49
C GLN A 121 -6.50 29.82 -8.82
N TRP A 122 -7.60 30.27 -8.20
CA TRP A 122 -8.52 29.39 -7.47
C TRP A 122 -9.39 28.53 -8.39
N PHE A 123 -9.95 29.14 -9.44
CA PHE A 123 -10.82 28.49 -10.41
C PHE A 123 -10.17 28.50 -11.78
N GLY A 124 -10.38 27.42 -12.55
CA GLY A 124 -9.75 27.25 -13.86
C GLY A 124 -10.42 28.10 -14.93
N ASP A 125 -9.65 28.49 -15.94
CA ASP A 125 -10.09 29.29 -17.08
C ASP A 125 -11.01 28.52 -18.06
N GLY A 126 -11.71 27.48 -17.60
CA GLY A 126 -12.55 26.60 -18.43
C GLY A 126 -11.78 25.64 -19.34
N ARG A 127 -10.44 25.68 -19.36
CA ARG A 127 -9.62 24.69 -20.08
C ARG A 127 -9.51 23.43 -19.23
N ARG A 128 -9.76 22.26 -19.81
CA ARG A 128 -9.73 20.95 -19.12
C ARG A 128 -8.39 20.62 -18.43
N SER A 129 -7.31 21.32 -18.79
CA SER A 129 -5.96 21.16 -18.22
C SER A 129 -5.46 22.43 -17.51
N SER A 130 -6.36 23.33 -17.07
CA SER A 130 -5.92 24.50 -16.33
C SER A 130 -5.30 24.08 -14.99
N SER A 131 -4.11 24.59 -14.72
CA SER A 131 -3.50 24.58 -13.39
C SER A 131 -4.42 25.36 -12.45
N THR A 132 -4.91 24.74 -11.37
CA THR A 132 -5.77 25.41 -10.39
C THR A 132 -5.38 25.01 -8.98
N ALA A 133 -5.61 25.90 -8.02
CA ALA A 133 -5.41 25.60 -6.60
C ALA A 133 -6.24 24.39 -6.16
N LEU A 134 -7.44 24.20 -6.73
CA LEU A 134 -8.29 23.06 -6.44
C LEU A 134 -7.67 21.73 -6.94
N ASN A 135 -7.06 21.72 -8.14
CA ASN A 135 -6.35 20.53 -8.63
C ASN A 135 -5.10 20.24 -7.78
N ALA A 136 -4.36 21.28 -7.38
CA ALA A 136 -3.23 21.14 -6.47
C ALA A 136 -3.66 20.56 -5.12
N LEU A 137 -4.77 21.04 -4.56
CA LEU A 137 -5.35 20.54 -3.31
C LEU A 137 -5.80 19.08 -3.43
N MET A 138 -6.45 18.71 -4.53
CA MET A 138 -6.84 17.31 -4.79
C MET A 138 -5.61 16.42 -4.90
N GLY A 139 -4.56 16.86 -5.61
CA GLY A 139 -3.29 16.13 -5.67
C GLY A 139 -2.63 16.00 -4.30
N LEU A 140 -2.67 17.04 -3.47
CA LEU A 140 -2.17 17.01 -2.11
C LEU A 140 -2.95 16.04 -1.23
N ILE A 141 -4.28 15.96 -1.35
CA ILE A 141 -5.10 15.01 -0.58
C ILE A 141 -4.89 13.58 -1.06
N VAL A 142 -4.89 13.35 -2.38
CA VAL A 142 -4.83 12.00 -2.97
C VAL A 142 -3.42 11.40 -2.86
N PHE A 143 -2.37 12.19 -3.12
CA PHE A 143 -0.99 11.71 -3.15
C PHE A 143 -0.16 12.25 -1.98
N GLY A 144 -0.36 13.50 -1.59
CA GLY A 144 0.41 14.13 -0.52
C GLY A 144 0.09 13.59 0.87
N TYR A 145 -1.19 13.47 1.22
CA TYR A 145 -1.63 12.97 2.54
C TYR A 145 -1.11 11.57 2.85
N PRO A 146 -1.29 10.54 1.98
CA PRO A 146 -0.71 9.22 2.24
C PRO A 146 0.83 9.28 2.29
N GLY A 147 1.46 10.13 1.47
CA GLY A 147 2.90 10.38 1.50
C GLY A 147 3.39 10.94 2.83
N ILE A 148 2.71 11.95 3.40
CA ILE A 148 3.02 12.54 4.71
C ILE A 148 2.79 11.53 5.82
N MET A 149 1.65 10.86 5.80
CA MET A 149 1.34 9.82 6.78
C MET A 149 2.43 8.75 6.81
N TRP A 150 2.85 8.27 5.65
CA TRP A 150 3.96 7.31 5.56
C TRP A 150 5.29 7.93 6.01
N ALA A 151 5.57 9.17 5.61
CA ALA A 151 6.81 9.87 5.96
C ALA A 151 6.93 10.17 7.46
N VAL A 152 5.82 10.35 8.19
CA VAL A 152 5.80 10.66 9.64
C VAL A 152 5.65 9.41 10.49
N PHE A 153 4.77 8.49 10.12
CA PHE A 153 4.47 7.32 10.95
C PHE A 153 5.25 6.07 10.54
N GLY A 154 5.76 6.00 9.31
CA GLY A 154 6.45 4.81 8.79
C GLY A 154 5.55 3.57 8.64
N ARG A 155 4.24 3.72 8.83
CA ARG A 155 3.22 2.67 8.72
C ARG A 155 1.88 3.27 8.30
N PHE A 156 1.11 2.53 7.50
CA PHE A 156 -0.24 2.94 7.06
C PHE A 156 -1.33 2.55 8.06
N THR A 157 -1.05 1.67 9.02
CA THR A 157 -2.05 1.11 9.93
C THR A 157 -1.88 1.67 11.35
N TRP A 158 -2.97 2.21 11.91
CA TRP A 158 -3.02 2.68 13.30
C TRP A 158 -3.25 1.57 14.33
N LYS A 159 -3.71 0.39 13.89
CA LYS A 159 -3.91 -0.73 14.81
C LYS A 159 -2.55 -1.23 15.28
N PRO A 160 -2.32 -1.35 16.60
CA PRO A 160 -1.22 -2.13 17.12
C PRO A 160 -1.26 -3.50 16.46
N GLU A 161 -0.11 -3.99 16.01
CA GLU A 161 -0.01 -5.38 15.58
C GLU A 161 -0.46 -6.23 16.77
N PRO A 162 -1.48 -7.11 16.61
CA PRO A 162 -1.84 -7.99 17.69
C PRO A 162 -0.58 -8.79 18.01
N GLU A 163 -0.08 -8.59 19.23
CA GLU A 163 0.95 -9.41 19.82
C GLU A 163 0.41 -10.83 19.69
N TYR A 164 0.99 -11.60 18.76
CA TYR A 164 0.73 -13.02 18.74
C TYR A 164 1.46 -13.49 19.98
N ASP A 165 0.71 -13.61 21.07
CA ASP A 165 1.12 -14.42 22.19
C ASP A 165 1.51 -15.75 21.56
N ASP A 166 2.82 -16.00 21.53
CA ASP A 166 3.40 -17.25 21.08
C ASP A 166 2.84 -18.29 22.02
N TYR A 167 1.67 -18.84 21.65
CA TYR A 167 1.12 -20.04 22.25
C TYR A 167 2.09 -21.14 21.84
N THR A 168 3.24 -21.17 22.53
CA THR A 168 4.13 -22.32 22.58
C THR A 168 3.21 -23.50 22.83
N ASP A 169 3.09 -24.30 21.79
CA ASP A 169 2.32 -25.52 21.72
C ASP A 169 2.75 -26.40 22.90
N GLU A 170 2.02 -26.31 24.01
CA GLU A 170 2.13 -27.15 25.21
C GLU A 170 1.59 -28.57 24.91
N SER A 171 1.64 -28.99 23.64
CA SER A 171 1.21 -30.30 23.13
C SER A 171 2.31 -31.35 23.15
N THR A 172 3.53 -31.02 23.60
CA THR A 172 4.64 -32.01 23.68
C THR A 172 4.55 -32.92 24.90
N ASP A 173 3.74 -32.61 25.92
CA ASP A 173 3.73 -33.37 27.18
C ASP A 173 2.71 -34.51 27.23
N ILE A 174 1.86 -34.68 26.21
CA ILE A 174 0.83 -35.74 26.21
C ILE A 174 1.39 -37.08 25.72
N ASP A 175 2.37 -37.06 24.80
CA ASP A 175 2.94 -38.30 24.23
C ASP A 175 3.94 -39.01 25.16
N GLU A 176 4.53 -38.30 26.14
CA GLU A 176 5.43 -38.93 27.12
C GLU A 176 4.68 -39.68 28.24
N MET A 177 3.41 -39.35 28.52
CA MET A 177 2.65 -40.06 29.56
C MET A 177 2.10 -41.42 29.08
N GLU A 178 1.95 -41.65 27.77
CA GLU A 178 1.43 -42.93 27.27
C GLU A 178 2.51 -44.02 27.18
N ALA A 179 3.79 -43.66 27.09
CA ALA A 179 4.90 -44.61 26.99
C ALA A 179 5.29 -45.28 28.33
N GLY A 180 4.83 -44.75 29.48
CA GLY A 180 5.21 -45.23 30.81
C GLY A 180 4.29 -46.30 31.44
N ALA A 181 3.12 -46.58 30.87
CA ALA A 181 2.11 -47.43 31.50
C ALA A 181 2.14 -48.92 31.09
N GLY A 182 3.12 -49.34 30.29
CA GLY A 182 3.18 -50.68 29.68
C GLY A 182 4.26 -51.65 30.20
N GLY A 183 4.94 -51.35 31.32
CA GLY A 183 6.02 -52.16 31.89
C GLY A 183 5.63 -52.97 33.11
#